data_AF-A0A944HTY0-F1
#
_entry.id   AF-A0A944HTY0-F1
#
_cell.length_a   1.000
_cell.length_b   1.000
_cell.length_c   1.000
_cell.angle_alpha   90.00
_cell.angle_beta   90.00
_cell.angle_gamma   90.00
#
_symmetry.space_group_name_H-M   'P 1'
#
loop_
_entity.id
_entity.type
_entity.pdbx_description
1 polymer ?
#
loop_
_entity_poly.entity_id
_entity_poly.type
_entity_poly.pdbx_seq_one_letter_code
_entity_poly.pdbx_strand_id
1 'polypeptide(L)'
;MNQPTSPVSRRHLIRRAAGAAIAGTGLALAGSDAGAAPRDRAGKLPTVGQTYRLSLNAFGVTLVSHAPPPHPRLNFTGSRTLTILPGGPNFARYEVLDFAMNASHPLLGKVTLAPPLVSTPNSRISRSPDGLLEDWRQPIVMTVERLGGRTGPFLFTTSAAPHLVAHLTRFPPPRQKARPGGPPAGGALYRAQGPIRLASPGDGRTFTRLERFDVSQGRA
;
A
#
# COMPACT_ATOMS: atom_id res chain seq x y z
N MET A 1 -53.61 3.56 -2.56
CA MET A 1 -53.67 3.79 -4.03
C MET A 1 -53.00 5.12 -4.35
N ASN A 2 -52.36 5.17 -5.51
CA ASN A 2 -51.66 6.29 -6.18
C ASN A 2 -50.11 6.18 -6.19
N GLN A 3 -49.63 5.38 -7.16
CA GLN A 3 -48.35 5.58 -7.86
C GLN A 3 -48.50 6.73 -8.91
N PRO A 4 -47.54 6.96 -9.82
CA PRO A 4 -46.26 7.66 -9.63
C PRO A 4 -46.11 8.80 -10.66
N THR A 5 -45.20 9.75 -10.45
CA THR A 5 -44.75 10.61 -11.57
C THR A 5 -43.27 10.92 -11.47
N SER A 6 -42.48 10.21 -12.27
CA SER A 6 -41.26 10.77 -12.85
C SER A 6 -41.62 11.46 -14.17
N PRO A 7 -40.97 12.58 -14.49
CA PRO A 7 -40.52 12.76 -15.86
C PRO A 7 -39.03 13.10 -15.97
N VAL A 8 -38.44 12.37 -16.92
CA VAL A 8 -37.14 12.56 -17.57
C VAL A 8 -36.91 14.04 -17.95
N SER A 9 -35.75 14.59 -17.58
CA SER A 9 -35.30 15.89 -18.10
C SER A 9 -34.04 15.77 -18.97
N ARG A 10 -34.07 16.59 -20.03
CA ARG A 10 -33.46 16.43 -21.34
C ARG A 10 -32.00 16.89 -21.42
N ARG A 11 -31.26 16.12 -22.21
CA ARG A 11 -30.13 16.47 -23.08
C ARG A 11 -29.89 17.98 -23.27
N HIS A 12 -28.70 18.43 -22.87
CA HIS A 12 -28.00 19.54 -23.50
C HIS A 12 -26.50 19.21 -23.51
N LEU A 13 -25.87 19.15 -24.69
CA LEU A 13 -24.88 20.15 -25.11
C LEU A 13 -24.10 19.73 -26.37
N ILE A 14 -24.35 20.50 -27.45
CA ILE A 14 -23.38 21.18 -28.35
C ILE A 14 -22.42 20.26 -29.14
N ARG A 15 -22.74 19.96 -30.39
CA ARG A 15 -22.44 20.69 -31.65
C ARG A 15 -20.96 20.61 -32.09
N ARG A 16 -20.83 20.00 -33.27
CA ARG A 16 -19.66 19.91 -34.15
C ARG A 16 -19.08 21.29 -34.47
N ALA A 17 -17.75 21.35 -34.61
CA ALA A 17 -17.10 22.20 -35.59
C ALA A 17 -16.12 21.35 -36.40
N ALA A 18 -16.48 21.14 -37.67
CA ALA A 18 -15.56 20.73 -38.72
C ALA A 18 -15.01 22.01 -39.36
N GLY A 19 -13.70 22.05 -39.62
CA GLY A 19 -13.04 23.09 -40.39
C GLY A 19 -11.95 22.45 -41.23
N ALA A 20 -12.09 22.52 -42.55
CA ALA A 20 -11.21 21.91 -43.52
C ALA A 20 -10.18 22.91 -44.07
N ALA A 21 -8.98 22.38 -44.32
CA ALA A 21 -8.04 22.62 -45.42
C ALA A 21 -7.63 24.05 -45.81
N ILE A 22 -6.31 24.28 -45.83
CA ILE A 22 -5.61 24.86 -46.99
C ILE A 22 -4.29 24.08 -47.19
N ALA A 23 -4.09 23.62 -48.44
CA ALA A 23 -2.88 22.99 -48.94
C ALA A 23 -1.79 24.04 -49.23
N GLY A 24 -0.54 23.70 -48.94
CA GLY A 24 0.63 24.50 -49.30
C GLY A 24 1.86 23.62 -49.42
N THR A 25 2.25 23.33 -50.65
CA THR A 25 3.41 22.55 -51.08
C THR A 25 4.71 23.25 -50.67
N GLY A 26 5.62 22.55 -50.00
CA GLY A 26 6.94 23.08 -49.64
C GLY A 26 7.91 21.97 -49.23
N LEU A 27 9.10 22.01 -49.84
CA LEU A 27 10.15 20.99 -49.86
C LEU A 27 10.66 20.48 -48.50
N ALA A 28 11.20 19.26 -48.57
CA ALA A 28 11.86 18.51 -47.52
C ALA A 28 13.04 19.25 -46.84
N LEU A 29 13.04 19.18 -45.51
CA LEU A 29 14.25 19.12 -44.69
C LEU A 29 14.13 17.88 -43.81
N ALA A 30 15.06 16.95 -44.00
CA ALA A 30 15.27 15.81 -43.13
C ALA A 30 15.64 16.31 -41.73
N GLY A 31 14.64 16.38 -40.85
CA GLY A 31 14.78 16.59 -39.43
C GLY A 31 14.74 15.25 -38.73
N SER A 32 15.88 14.88 -38.15
CA SER A 32 16.09 13.73 -37.29
C SER A 32 14.94 13.49 -36.31
N ASP A 33 14.53 12.22 -36.24
CA ASP A 33 13.68 11.66 -35.18
C ASP A 33 14.19 12.08 -33.80
N ALA A 34 13.54 13.06 -33.20
CA ALA A 34 13.78 13.50 -31.84
C ALA A 34 12.46 13.62 -31.08
N GLY A 35 12.04 12.50 -30.48
CA GLY A 35 11.47 12.53 -29.15
C GLY A 35 10.01 12.96 -29.01
N ALA A 36 9.07 12.24 -29.63
CA ALA A 36 7.78 12.04 -29.00
C ALA A 36 7.97 11.06 -27.83
N ALA A 37 8.48 11.54 -26.69
CA ALA A 37 8.47 10.78 -25.45
C ALA A 37 7.02 10.34 -25.16
N PRO A 38 6.77 9.06 -24.82
CA PRO A 38 5.42 8.58 -24.59
C PRO A 38 4.80 9.33 -23.39
N ARG A 39 3.86 10.25 -23.69
CA ARG A 39 3.13 11.08 -22.71
C ARG A 39 2.15 10.30 -21.82
N ASP A 40 2.13 8.97 -21.90
CA ASP A 40 1.07 8.14 -21.30
C ASP A 40 1.62 7.00 -20.42
N ARG A 41 2.77 7.21 -19.78
CA ARG A 41 3.32 6.26 -18.78
C ARG A 41 2.82 6.49 -17.35
N ALA A 42 2.07 7.56 -17.11
CA ALA A 42 1.50 7.82 -15.80
C ALA A 42 0.49 6.71 -15.46
N GLY A 43 0.72 6.01 -14.36
CA GLY A 43 -0.13 4.89 -13.97
C GLY A 43 -1.59 5.33 -13.74
N LYS A 44 -2.54 4.46 -14.08
CA LYS A 44 -3.96 4.72 -13.85
C LYS A 44 -4.25 4.66 -12.35
N LEU A 45 -4.78 5.75 -11.79
CA LEU A 45 -5.26 5.78 -10.41
C LEU A 45 -6.44 4.82 -10.23
N PRO A 46 -6.57 4.17 -9.07
CA PRO A 46 -7.70 3.31 -8.78
C PRO A 46 -9.00 4.11 -8.68
N THR A 47 -10.13 3.47 -8.99
CA THR A 47 -11.44 4.12 -8.96
C THR A 47 -11.93 4.27 -7.53
N VAL A 48 -12.44 5.45 -7.19
CA VAL A 48 -13.06 5.76 -5.89
C VAL A 48 -14.22 4.81 -5.60
N GLY A 49 -14.35 4.38 -4.34
CA GLY A 49 -15.38 3.46 -3.86
C GLY A 49 -15.04 1.99 -4.06
N GLN A 50 -13.98 1.65 -4.80
CA GLN A 50 -13.54 0.27 -4.94
C GLN A 50 -12.86 -0.23 -3.67
N THR A 51 -13.14 -1.48 -3.31
CA THR A 51 -12.48 -2.19 -2.21
C THR A 51 -11.55 -3.26 -2.77
N TYR A 52 -10.36 -3.37 -2.19
CA TYR A 52 -9.32 -4.30 -2.61
C TYR A 52 -8.83 -5.13 -1.44
N ARG A 53 -8.76 -6.45 -1.63
CA ARG A 53 -8.07 -7.37 -0.73
C ARG A 53 -6.70 -7.72 -1.29
N LEU A 54 -5.68 -7.53 -0.47
CA LEU A 54 -4.27 -7.62 -0.85
C LEU A 54 -3.56 -8.59 0.08
N SER A 55 -2.77 -9.50 -0.48
CA SER A 55 -1.89 -10.40 0.28
C SER A 55 -0.61 -9.68 0.67
N LEU A 56 -0.08 -9.97 1.86
CA LEU A 56 1.11 -9.34 2.43
C LEU A 56 2.11 -10.40 2.88
N ASN A 57 3.39 -10.16 2.64
CA ASN A 57 4.47 -11.00 3.10
C ASN A 57 5.69 -10.13 3.45
N ALA A 58 6.20 -10.26 4.67
CA ALA A 58 7.45 -9.61 5.09
C ALA A 58 8.41 -10.68 5.60
N PHE A 59 9.50 -10.92 4.88
CA PHE A 59 10.42 -12.03 5.15
C PHE A 59 11.71 -11.53 5.78
N GLY A 60 12.20 -12.21 6.81
CA GLY A 60 13.47 -11.89 7.47
C GLY A 60 13.43 -10.60 8.29
N VAL A 61 12.26 -10.20 8.78
CA VAL A 61 12.10 -9.05 9.67
C VAL A 61 12.84 -9.32 10.98
N THR A 62 13.71 -8.40 11.42
CA THR A 62 14.43 -8.55 12.69
C THR A 62 13.68 -7.85 13.81
N LEU A 63 13.35 -8.57 14.89
CA LEU A 63 12.83 -7.97 16.12
C LEU A 63 13.99 -7.61 17.05
N VAL A 64 14.36 -6.33 17.07
CA VAL A 64 15.42 -5.81 17.94
C VAL A 64 14.82 -5.40 19.28
N SER A 65 15.30 -6.01 20.36
CA SER A 65 14.93 -5.71 21.74
C SER A 65 16.19 -5.45 22.56
N HIS A 66 16.05 -5.15 23.85
CA HIS A 66 17.18 -4.98 24.77
C HIS A 66 17.97 -6.29 25.03
N ALA A 67 17.46 -7.44 24.60
CA ALA A 67 18.18 -8.71 24.72
C ALA A 67 19.43 -8.71 23.82
N PRO A 68 20.55 -9.32 24.26
CA PRO A 68 21.74 -9.46 23.43
C PRO A 68 21.44 -10.28 22.16
N PRO A 69 22.19 -10.06 21.07
CA PRO A 69 22.10 -10.88 19.86
C PRO A 69 22.31 -12.39 20.13
N PRO A 70 21.79 -13.29 19.27
CA PRO A 70 21.09 -12.99 18.02
C PRO A 70 19.63 -12.57 18.21
N HIS A 71 19.20 -11.55 17.48
CA HIS A 71 17.81 -11.10 17.49
C HIS A 71 16.90 -12.04 16.67
N PRO A 72 15.67 -12.32 17.13
CA PRO A 72 14.69 -13.13 16.40
C PRO A 72 14.43 -12.60 14.98
N ARG A 73 14.37 -13.53 14.01
CA ARG A 73 13.93 -13.23 12.64
C ARG A 73 12.52 -13.77 12.42
N LEU A 74 11.67 -12.92 11.87
CA LEU A 74 10.24 -13.17 11.69
C LEU A 74 9.88 -13.15 10.21
N ASN A 75 9.07 -14.12 9.82
CA ASN A 75 8.44 -14.19 8.50
C ASN A 75 6.95 -13.96 8.68
N PHE A 76 6.51 -12.75 8.39
CA PHE A 76 5.11 -12.38 8.48
C PHE A 76 4.38 -12.69 7.18
N THR A 77 3.20 -13.27 7.32
CA THR A 77 2.24 -13.48 6.22
C THR A 77 0.88 -12.94 6.63
N GLY A 78 0.11 -12.43 5.69
CA GLY A 78 -1.16 -11.82 6.02
C GLY A 78 -1.88 -11.17 4.86
N SER A 79 -2.78 -10.26 5.21
CA SER A 79 -3.53 -9.47 4.23
C SER A 79 -3.89 -8.09 4.75
N ARG A 80 -4.19 -7.19 3.83
CA ARG A 80 -4.95 -5.98 4.12
C ARG A 80 -6.12 -5.81 3.15
N THR A 81 -7.21 -5.28 3.64
CA THR A 81 -8.35 -4.84 2.85
C THR A 81 -8.42 -3.32 2.93
N LEU A 82 -8.54 -2.65 1.79
CA LEU A 82 -8.63 -1.20 1.74
C LEU A 82 -9.75 -0.74 0.83
N THR A 83 -10.29 0.45 1.10
CA THR A 83 -11.24 1.15 0.23
C THR A 83 -10.64 2.43 -0.33
N ILE A 84 -10.91 2.72 -1.59
CA ILE A 84 -10.40 3.91 -2.27
C ILE A 84 -11.32 5.09 -1.98
N LEU A 85 -10.73 6.15 -1.45
CA LEU A 85 -11.40 7.39 -1.09
C LEU A 85 -11.09 8.50 -2.11
N PRO A 86 -11.96 9.53 -2.23
CA PRO A 86 -11.66 10.71 -3.01
C PRO A 86 -10.31 11.33 -2.62
N GLY A 87 -9.56 11.77 -3.64
CA GLY A 87 -8.32 12.52 -3.48
C GLY A 87 -8.31 13.75 -4.38
N GLY A 88 -7.14 14.08 -4.92
CA GLY A 88 -6.95 15.18 -5.87
C GLY A 88 -6.80 14.69 -7.32
N PRO A 89 -6.48 15.60 -8.26
CA PRO A 89 -6.34 15.24 -9.68
C PRO A 89 -5.22 14.22 -9.96
N ASN A 90 -4.22 14.15 -9.08
CA ASN A 90 -3.03 13.31 -9.26
C ASN A 90 -2.85 12.25 -8.16
N PHE A 91 -3.82 12.09 -7.25
CA PHE A 91 -3.75 11.07 -6.22
C PHE A 91 -5.14 10.62 -5.75
N ALA A 92 -5.26 9.36 -5.37
CA ALA A 92 -6.38 8.84 -4.60
C ALA A 92 -5.94 8.64 -3.15
N ARG A 93 -6.86 8.84 -2.20
CA ARG A 93 -6.64 8.42 -0.80
C ARG A 93 -7.17 7.00 -0.64
N TYR A 94 -6.76 6.33 0.42
CA TYR A 94 -7.41 5.10 0.81
C TYR A 94 -7.42 4.93 2.33
N GLU A 95 -8.37 4.13 2.78
CA GLU A 95 -8.48 3.70 4.16
C GLU A 95 -8.31 2.18 4.23
N VAL A 96 -7.55 1.71 5.21
CA VAL A 96 -7.38 0.29 5.49
C VAL A 96 -8.52 -0.13 6.41
N LEU A 97 -9.41 -0.99 5.89
CA LEU A 97 -10.58 -1.51 6.59
C LEU A 97 -10.24 -2.70 7.48
N ASP A 98 -9.28 -3.52 7.04
CA ASP A 98 -8.81 -4.69 7.75
C ASP A 98 -7.32 -4.88 7.47
N PHE A 99 -6.56 -5.30 8.49
CA PHE A 99 -5.15 -5.59 8.39
C PHE A 99 -4.77 -6.65 9.42
N ALA A 100 -4.15 -7.72 8.96
CA ALA A 100 -3.61 -8.74 9.84
C ALA A 100 -2.36 -9.35 9.22
N MET A 101 -1.29 -9.40 9.99
CA MET A 101 -0.10 -10.21 9.65
C MET A 101 0.28 -11.08 10.83
N ASN A 102 0.70 -12.30 10.55
CA ASN A 102 1.09 -13.29 11.54
C ASN A 102 2.48 -13.84 11.22
N ALA A 103 3.28 -14.04 12.26
CA ALA A 103 4.51 -14.80 12.23
C ALA A 103 4.51 -15.81 13.38
N SER A 104 5.37 -16.81 13.29
CA SER A 104 5.62 -17.75 14.38
C SER A 104 7.12 -17.90 14.57
N HIS A 105 7.55 -17.94 15.83
CA HIS A 105 8.95 -18.08 16.18
C HIS A 105 9.12 -18.99 17.39
N PRO A 106 10.12 -19.89 17.42
CA PRO A 106 10.30 -20.85 18.52
C PRO A 106 10.35 -20.20 19.91
N LEU A 107 11.01 -19.04 20.02
CA LEU A 107 11.15 -18.33 21.31
C LEU A 107 9.98 -17.40 21.65
N LEU A 108 9.23 -16.92 20.64
CA LEU A 108 8.22 -15.88 20.83
C LEU A 108 6.79 -16.43 20.76
N GLY A 109 6.62 -17.66 20.29
CA GLY A 109 5.31 -18.20 19.94
C GLY A 109 4.72 -17.47 18.73
N LYS A 110 3.41 -17.26 18.75
CA LYS A 110 2.69 -16.46 17.76
C LYS A 110 2.98 -14.98 17.96
N VAL A 111 3.30 -14.31 16.85
CA VAL A 111 3.43 -12.85 16.78
C VAL A 111 2.38 -12.33 15.79
N THR A 112 1.56 -11.38 16.21
CA THR A 112 0.53 -10.79 15.35
C THR A 112 0.72 -9.29 15.21
N LEU A 113 0.37 -8.76 14.04
CA LEU A 113 0.29 -7.33 13.74
C LEU A 113 -1.14 -7.03 13.29
N ALA A 114 -1.78 -6.05 13.93
CA ALA A 114 -3.15 -5.63 13.68
C ALA A 114 -3.25 -4.10 13.70
N PRO A 115 -4.29 -3.48 13.11
CA PRO A 115 -4.51 -2.05 13.28
C PRO A 115 -4.92 -1.76 14.72
N PRO A 116 -4.66 -0.55 15.26
CA PRO A 116 -5.34 -0.11 16.47
C PRO A 116 -6.83 0.10 16.20
N LEU A 117 -7.63 0.15 17.27
CA LEU A 117 -9.07 0.38 17.23
C LEU A 117 -9.47 1.69 16.52
N VAL A 118 -8.58 2.69 16.50
CA VAL A 118 -8.79 3.98 15.84
C VAL A 118 -7.65 4.21 14.86
N SER A 119 -7.97 4.29 13.56
CA SER A 119 -7.01 4.60 12.49
C SER A 119 -7.43 5.89 11.80
N THR A 120 -6.48 6.75 11.43
CA THR A 120 -6.74 7.94 10.62
C THR A 120 -6.21 7.74 9.19
N PRO A 121 -7.02 8.01 8.15
CA PRO A 121 -6.62 7.77 6.77
C PRO A 121 -5.59 8.80 6.31
N ASN A 122 -4.32 8.40 6.34
CA ASN A 122 -3.20 9.19 5.83
C ASN A 122 -2.46 8.54 4.65
N SER A 123 -3.03 7.45 4.12
CA SER A 123 -2.43 6.71 3.02
C SER A 123 -2.98 7.17 1.67
N ARG A 124 -2.13 7.11 0.64
CA ARG A 124 -2.49 7.59 -0.71
C ARG A 124 -1.73 6.84 -1.80
N ILE A 125 -2.30 6.88 -2.99
CA ILE A 125 -1.69 6.42 -4.24
C ILE A 125 -1.64 7.63 -5.17
N SER A 126 -0.45 8.08 -5.53
CA SER A 126 -0.24 9.21 -6.45
C SER A 126 0.31 8.74 -7.78
N ARG A 127 0.07 9.54 -8.83
CA ARG A 127 0.77 9.38 -10.11
C ARG A 127 2.24 9.74 -9.94
N SER A 128 3.09 8.98 -10.60
CA SER A 128 4.54 9.18 -10.69
C SER A 128 4.95 9.08 -12.17
N PRO A 129 6.06 9.69 -12.62
CA PRO A 129 6.52 9.58 -14.00
C PRO A 129 6.64 8.12 -14.50
N ASP A 130 7.01 7.21 -13.60
CA ASP A 130 7.23 5.79 -13.91
C ASP A 130 6.04 4.88 -13.54
N GLY A 131 4.88 5.44 -13.22
CA GLY A 131 3.68 4.70 -12.86
C GLY A 131 2.92 5.33 -11.70
N LEU A 132 2.86 4.62 -10.58
CA LEU A 132 2.24 5.06 -9.34
C LEU A 132 3.24 5.02 -8.19
N LEU A 133 3.07 5.91 -7.24
CA LEU A 133 3.72 5.88 -5.94
C LEU A 133 2.65 5.64 -4.88
N GLU A 134 2.84 4.61 -4.08
CA GLU A 134 2.00 4.39 -2.91
C GLU A 134 2.72 4.79 -1.64
N ASP A 135 2.10 5.71 -0.90
CA ASP A 135 2.46 6.10 0.46
C ASP A 135 1.50 5.38 1.42
N TRP A 136 1.98 4.31 2.06
CA TRP A 136 1.22 3.54 3.04
C TRP A 136 1.62 3.97 4.46
N ARG A 137 0.66 4.50 5.22
CA ARG A 137 0.80 4.87 6.63
C ARG A 137 -0.20 4.10 7.47
N GLN A 138 0.30 3.26 8.37
CA GLN A 138 -0.56 2.37 9.17
C GLN A 138 0.01 2.22 10.57
N PRO A 139 -0.63 2.80 11.60
CA PRO A 139 -0.37 2.43 12.98
C PRO A 139 -0.55 0.92 13.18
N ILE A 140 0.31 0.30 13.99
CA ILE A 140 0.30 -1.14 14.23
C ILE A 140 0.26 -1.41 15.74
N VAL A 141 -0.55 -2.40 16.11
CA VAL A 141 -0.52 -3.09 17.39
C VAL A 141 0.14 -4.44 17.15
N MET A 142 1.19 -4.74 17.90
CA MET A 142 1.88 -6.03 17.89
C MET A 142 1.54 -6.81 19.15
N THR A 143 1.12 -8.06 19.02
CA THR A 143 1.01 -8.99 20.14
C THR A 143 2.07 -10.07 20.03
N VAL A 144 2.74 -10.38 21.14
CA VAL A 144 3.70 -11.48 21.23
C VAL A 144 3.23 -12.47 22.29
N GLU A 145 3.18 -13.75 21.96
CA GLU A 145 2.69 -14.79 22.88
C GLU A 145 3.67 -15.09 24.01
N ARG A 146 4.99 -15.01 23.77
CA ARG A 146 6.02 -15.34 24.78
C ARG A 146 7.18 -14.35 24.75
N LEU A 147 7.61 -13.89 25.91
CA LEU A 147 8.78 -13.03 26.09
C LEU A 147 9.49 -13.34 27.40
N GLY A 148 10.82 -13.49 27.35
CA GLY A 148 11.65 -13.67 28.55
C GLY A 148 11.25 -14.87 29.42
N GLY A 149 10.84 -15.98 28.80
CA GLY A 149 10.39 -17.19 29.52
C GLY A 149 8.99 -17.10 30.13
N ARG A 150 8.27 -15.99 29.92
CA ARG A 150 6.89 -15.79 30.38
C ARG A 150 5.92 -15.91 29.20
N THR A 151 4.74 -16.47 29.47
CA THR A 151 3.61 -16.49 28.52
C THR A 151 2.75 -15.24 28.70
N GLY A 152 2.38 -14.64 27.58
CA GLY A 152 1.59 -13.42 27.45
C GLY A 152 0.13 -13.68 27.04
N PRO A 153 -0.59 -12.66 26.55
CA PRO A 153 -0.10 -11.79 25.48
C PRO A 153 0.64 -10.53 25.95
N PHE A 154 1.79 -10.27 25.34
CA PHE A 154 2.50 -8.99 25.47
C PHE A 154 2.10 -8.06 24.33
N LEU A 155 1.67 -6.86 24.67
CA LEU A 155 1.15 -5.88 23.73
C LEU A 155 2.15 -4.74 23.50
N PHE A 156 2.37 -4.39 22.25
CA PHE A 156 3.15 -3.22 21.86
C PHE A 156 2.39 -2.40 20.81
N THR A 157 2.55 -1.09 20.85
CA THR A 157 1.93 -0.17 19.90
C THR A 157 2.99 0.68 19.24
N THR A 158 2.80 1.01 17.97
CA THR A 158 3.71 1.92 17.26
C THR A 158 3.65 3.32 17.86
N SER A 159 4.81 3.91 18.16
CA SER A 159 4.88 5.30 18.67
C SER A 159 4.51 6.34 17.62
N ALA A 160 4.71 6.02 16.35
CA ALA A 160 4.26 6.78 15.19
C ALA A 160 3.88 5.78 14.09
N ALA A 161 2.94 6.13 13.22
CA ALA A 161 2.49 5.26 12.14
C ALA A 161 3.67 4.87 11.22
N PRO A 162 4.01 3.57 11.09
CA PRO A 162 4.90 3.07 10.04
C PRO A 162 4.58 3.69 8.68
N HIS A 163 5.62 4.16 7.99
CA HIS A 163 5.53 4.67 6.64
C HIS A 163 6.26 3.71 5.70
N LEU A 164 5.50 3.09 4.80
CA LEU A 164 6.01 2.22 3.76
C LEU A 164 5.73 2.84 2.40
N VAL A 165 6.68 2.71 1.49
CA VAL A 165 6.60 3.29 0.14
C VAL A 165 6.82 2.21 -0.91
N ALA A 166 6.01 2.21 -1.96
CA ALA A 166 6.19 1.35 -3.13
C ALA A 166 6.01 2.11 -4.43
N HIS A 167 6.88 1.82 -5.40
CA HIS A 167 6.66 2.20 -6.80
C HIS A 167 5.90 1.08 -7.49
N LEU A 168 4.76 1.42 -8.10
CA LEU A 168 3.87 0.45 -8.74
C LEU A 168 3.73 0.75 -10.22
N THR A 169 3.76 -0.28 -11.05
CA THR A 169 3.41 -0.17 -12.47
C THR A 169 1.89 -0.17 -12.68
N ARG A 170 1.13 -0.74 -11.74
CA ARG A 170 -0.34 -0.77 -11.74
C ARG A 170 -0.88 -0.96 -10.33
N PHE A 171 -2.15 -0.58 -10.14
CA PHE A 171 -2.91 -0.87 -8.93
C PHE A 171 -4.20 -1.64 -9.27
N PRO A 172 -4.57 -2.68 -8.52
CA PRO A 172 -3.80 -3.30 -7.43
C PRO A 172 -2.53 -3.99 -7.98
N PRO A 173 -1.50 -4.24 -7.14
CA PRO A 173 -0.31 -4.96 -7.56
C PRO A 173 -0.63 -6.35 -8.13
N PRO A 174 0.22 -6.90 -9.02
CA PRO A 174 0.08 -8.28 -9.49
C PRO A 174 -0.02 -9.29 -8.33
N ARG A 175 -0.62 -10.46 -8.58
CA ARG A 175 -0.67 -11.53 -7.58
C ARG A 175 0.73 -11.93 -7.14
N GLN A 176 0.87 -12.26 -5.87
CA GLN A 176 2.04 -12.96 -5.36
C GLN A 176 1.95 -14.43 -5.74
N LYS A 177 3.10 -15.02 -6.07
CA LYS A 177 3.28 -16.45 -6.21
C LYS A 177 4.02 -16.96 -4.98
N ALA A 178 3.42 -17.92 -4.29
CA ALA A 178 4.10 -18.62 -3.22
C ALA A 178 5.38 -19.27 -3.77
N ARG A 179 6.47 -19.18 -3.00
CA ARG A 179 7.72 -19.86 -3.31
C ARG A 179 8.10 -20.75 -2.13
N PRO A 180 8.27 -22.07 -2.31
CA PRO A 180 8.71 -22.93 -1.23
C PRO A 180 10.07 -22.47 -0.68
N GLY A 181 10.19 -22.32 0.63
CA GLY A 181 11.44 -22.02 1.32
C GLY A 181 12.05 -20.64 1.07
N GLY A 182 11.35 -19.72 0.43
CA GLY A 182 11.89 -18.39 0.10
C GLY A 182 10.83 -17.28 0.10
N PRO A 183 11.25 -16.02 -0.06
CA PRO A 183 10.31 -14.91 -0.19
C PRO A 183 9.42 -15.12 -1.42
N PRO A 184 8.13 -14.69 -1.35
CA PRO A 184 7.21 -14.84 -2.47
C PRO A 184 7.71 -14.05 -3.69
N ALA A 185 7.39 -14.56 -4.87
CA ALA A 185 7.70 -13.91 -6.13
C ALA A 185 6.51 -13.07 -6.63
N GLY A 186 6.78 -11.93 -7.26
CA GLY A 186 5.74 -11.03 -7.75
C GLY A 186 5.21 -10.08 -6.68
N GLY A 187 4.05 -9.48 -6.94
CA GLY A 187 3.56 -8.34 -6.17
C GLY A 187 4.37 -7.06 -6.41
N ALA A 188 4.22 -6.11 -5.49
CA ALA A 188 5.04 -4.91 -5.39
C ALA A 188 5.77 -4.90 -4.03
N LEU A 189 7.00 -4.39 -4.03
CA LEU A 189 7.81 -4.28 -2.83
C LEU A 189 7.59 -2.92 -2.17
N TYR A 190 7.14 -2.95 -0.93
CA TYR A 190 6.97 -1.81 -0.05
C TYR A 190 8.16 -1.75 0.90
N ARG A 191 8.90 -0.64 0.86
CA ARG A 191 10.04 -0.41 1.74
C ARG A 191 9.65 0.47 2.90
N ALA A 192 9.92 0.00 4.12
CA ALA A 192 9.77 0.84 5.30
C ALA A 192 10.77 2.00 5.25
N GLN A 193 10.31 3.23 5.50
CA GLN A 193 11.14 4.44 5.50
C GLN A 193 11.95 4.61 6.79
N GLY A 194 12.21 3.51 7.50
CA GLY A 194 12.92 3.46 8.78
C GLY A 194 12.45 2.30 9.65
N PRO A 195 13.10 2.06 10.81
CA PRO A 195 12.66 1.05 11.75
C PRO A 195 11.27 1.34 12.29
N ILE A 196 10.44 0.31 12.44
CA ILE A 196 9.14 0.43 13.10
C ILE A 196 9.36 0.36 14.60
N ARG A 197 9.21 1.47 15.29
CA ARG A 197 9.40 1.58 16.75
C ARG A 197 8.12 1.21 17.48
N LEU A 198 8.27 0.35 18.47
CA LEU A 198 7.18 -0.24 19.25
C LEU A 198 7.41 0.04 20.73
N ALA A 199 6.38 0.53 21.40
CA ALA A 199 6.39 0.85 22.82
C ALA A 199 5.31 0.05 23.55
N SER A 200 5.54 -0.25 24.82
CA SER A 200 4.48 -0.75 25.69
C SER A 200 3.41 0.34 25.86
N PRO A 201 2.12 -0.02 25.92
CA PRO A 201 1.05 0.94 26.20
C PRO A 201 1.35 1.74 27.48
N GLY A 202 1.24 3.07 27.43
CA GLY A 202 1.39 3.95 28.58
C GLY A 202 2.82 4.28 29.02
N ASP A 203 3.85 3.58 28.53
CA ASP A 203 5.23 3.77 29.01
C ASP A 203 6.06 4.74 28.14
N GLY A 204 5.62 5.04 26.91
CA GLY A 204 6.22 6.02 25.98
C GLY A 204 7.66 5.73 25.52
N ARG A 205 8.40 4.88 26.24
CA ARG A 205 9.74 4.40 25.94
C ARG A 205 9.64 3.28 24.91
N THR A 206 10.45 3.39 23.85
CA THR A 206 10.55 2.33 22.82
C THR A 206 11.20 1.10 23.47
N PHE A 207 10.45 0.01 23.58
CA PHE A 207 10.93 -1.24 24.16
C PHE A 207 11.54 -2.16 23.08
N THR A 208 11.08 -2.03 21.84
CA THR A 208 11.52 -2.88 20.73
C THR A 208 11.30 -2.18 19.38
N ARG A 209 11.97 -2.66 18.34
CA ARG A 209 11.77 -2.18 16.96
C ARG A 209 11.83 -3.33 15.96
N LEU A 210 11.05 -3.22 14.88
CA LEU A 210 11.18 -4.08 13.71
C LEU A 210 12.10 -3.41 12.70
N GLU A 211 13.17 -4.11 12.34
CA GLU A 211 14.08 -3.70 11.28
C GLU A 211 13.88 -4.56 10.03
N ARG A 212 14.22 -3.99 8.86
CA ARG A 212 14.07 -4.65 7.55
C ARG A 212 12.63 -5.12 7.29
N PHE A 213 11.66 -4.29 7.71
CA PHE A 213 10.24 -4.55 7.49
C PHE A 213 9.83 -4.20 6.06
N ASP A 214 10.43 -4.88 5.09
CA ASP A 214 10.04 -4.76 3.69
C ASP A 214 8.90 -5.74 3.41
N VAL A 215 7.82 -5.23 2.83
CA VAL A 215 6.59 -6.00 2.58
C VAL A 215 6.44 -6.20 1.08
N SER A 216 6.46 -7.45 0.63
CA SER A 216 5.92 -7.79 -0.68
C SER A 216 4.40 -7.86 -0.56
N GLN A 217 3.69 -7.23 -1.49
CA GLN A 217 2.23 -7.21 -1.55
C GLN A 217 1.70 -7.57 -2.92
N GLY A 218 0.68 -8.41 -2.97
CA GLY A 218 -0.02 -8.74 -4.21
C GLY A 218 -1.52 -8.65 -4.11
N ARG A 219 -2.21 -8.74 -5.25
CA ARG A 219 -3.64 -9.03 -5.27
C ARG A 219 -3.87 -10.45 -4.72
N ALA A 220 -4.88 -10.59 -3.87
CA ALA A 220 -5.33 -11.90 -3.37
C ALA A 220 -5.99 -12.77 -4.47
#